data_AF-A0A8T6DT16-F1
#
_entry.id   AF-A0A8T6DT16-F1
#
_cell.length_a   1.000
_cell.length_b   1.000
_cell.length_c   1.000
_cell.angle_alpha   90.00
_cell.angle_beta   90.00
_cell.angle_gamma   90.00
#
_symmetry.space_group_name_H-M   'P 1'
#
loop_
_entity.id
_entity.type
_entity.pdbx_description
1 polymer ?
#
loop_
_entity_poly.entity_id
_entity_poly.type
_entity_poly.pdbx_seq_one_letter_code
_entity_poly.pdbx_strand_id
1 'polypeptide(L)'
;MANVLASLKANQSLKRRLLTPKTGIPLVALILVIALLTNKVDIGFSDTWEHITTLNPWWYVLAFVSHYTTFVFRGARWRALIANAHRHGGGPPPSVAYAGRVILMGWFVNSVTWFRMGDAYRAYAYASDTNTSFSRSMGTVMADRFIDLVVVAVLITIGVGALFIGGQIVPPVFLVGVAVG
;
A
#
# COMPACT_ATOMS: atom_id res chain seq x y z
N MET A 1 -4.87 4.26 45.76
CA MET A 1 -6.17 3.75 45.26
C MET A 1 -6.54 4.24 43.86
N ALA A 2 -6.28 5.52 43.51
CA ALA A 2 -6.60 6.09 42.18
C ALA A 2 -5.90 5.40 40.99
N ASN A 3 -4.62 5.00 41.12
CA ASN A 3 -3.88 4.33 40.04
C ASN A 3 -4.42 2.93 39.71
N VAL A 4 -4.97 2.21 40.70
CA VAL A 4 -5.54 0.87 40.50
C VAL A 4 -6.86 0.97 39.74
N LEU A 5 -7.71 1.94 40.07
CA LEU A 5 -8.96 2.19 39.37
C LEU A 5 -8.77 2.70 37.94
N ALA A 6 -7.72 3.51 37.69
CA ALA A 6 -7.35 3.95 36.35
C ALA A 6 -6.85 2.78 35.47
N SER A 7 -6.03 1.89 36.03
CA SER A 7 -5.55 0.65 35.39
C SER A 7 -6.71 -0.29 35.02
N LEU A 8 -7.67 -0.49 35.93
CA LEU A 8 -8.83 -1.35 35.68
C LEU A 8 -9.77 -0.78 34.61
N LYS A 9 -10.01 0.54 34.61
CA LYS A 9 -10.79 1.22 33.55
C LYS A 9 -10.11 1.16 32.17
N ALA A 10 -8.79 1.33 32.12
CA ALA A 10 -8.02 1.20 30.89
C ALA A 10 -8.06 -0.23 30.32
N ASN A 11 -7.98 -1.23 31.20
CA ASN A 11 -8.06 -2.65 30.80
C ASN A 11 -9.47 -3.00 30.26
N GLN A 12 -10.53 -2.46 30.86
CA GLN A 12 -11.89 -2.64 30.33
C GLN A 12 -12.13 -1.93 28.99
N SER A 13 -11.53 -0.75 28.76
CA SER A 13 -11.69 -0.02 27.51
C SER A 13 -10.95 -0.68 26.34
N LEU A 14 -9.74 -1.20 26.58
CA LEU A 14 -8.96 -1.97 25.60
C LEU A 14 -9.66 -3.27 25.22
N LYS A 15 -10.13 -4.05 26.20
CA LYS A 15 -10.87 -5.30 25.94
C LYS A 15 -12.14 -5.06 25.13
N ARG A 16 -12.93 -4.04 25.48
CA ARG A 16 -14.12 -3.67 24.68
C ARG A 16 -13.76 -3.21 23.27
N ARG A 17 -12.66 -2.47 23.11
CA ARG A 17 -12.22 -1.99 21.80
C ARG A 17 -11.75 -3.13 20.90
N LEU A 18 -11.05 -4.13 21.43
CA LEU A 18 -10.64 -5.35 20.71
C LEU A 18 -11.83 -6.25 20.36
N LEU A 19 -12.80 -6.39 21.27
CA LEU A 19 -14.03 -7.18 21.09
C LEU A 19 -15.12 -6.50 20.24
N THR A 20 -14.85 -5.32 19.68
CA THR A 20 -15.74 -4.71 18.70
C THR A 20 -15.74 -5.57 17.43
N PRO A 21 -16.87 -5.87 16.78
CA PRO A 21 -16.91 -6.70 15.56
C PRO A 21 -15.97 -6.18 14.45
N LYS A 22 -15.78 -4.85 14.39
CA LYS A 22 -14.90 -4.18 13.43
C LYS A 22 -13.39 -4.49 13.63
N THR A 23 -12.97 -4.88 14.82
CA THR A 23 -11.58 -5.24 15.17
C THR A 23 -11.40 -6.73 15.44
N GLY A 24 -12.43 -7.39 15.98
CA GLY A 24 -12.39 -8.82 16.27
C GLY A 24 -12.30 -9.67 15.01
N ILE A 25 -13.02 -9.30 13.93
CA ILE A 25 -13.00 -10.05 12.67
C ILE A 25 -11.59 -10.08 12.04
N PRO A 26 -10.90 -8.93 11.84
CA PRO A 26 -9.52 -8.93 11.34
C PRO A 26 -8.56 -9.71 12.25
N LEU A 27 -8.74 -9.61 13.57
CA LEU A 27 -7.85 -10.28 14.53
C LEU A 27 -8.00 -11.80 14.47
N VAL A 28 -9.24 -12.29 14.42
CA VAL A 28 -9.56 -13.72 14.26
C VAL A 28 -9.07 -14.22 12.91
N ALA A 29 -9.28 -13.47 11.83
CA ALA A 29 -8.76 -13.81 10.51
C ALA A 29 -7.22 -13.89 10.50
N LEU A 30 -6.54 -12.95 11.15
CA LEU A 30 -5.07 -12.97 11.30
C LEU A 30 -4.60 -14.20 12.07
N ILE A 31 -5.24 -14.51 13.20
CA ILE A 31 -4.92 -15.70 14.02
C ILE A 31 -5.13 -16.98 13.20
N LEU A 32 -6.23 -17.08 12.45
CA LEU A 32 -6.52 -18.21 11.56
C LEU A 32 -5.46 -18.37 10.48
N VAL A 33 -5.07 -17.28 9.80
CA VAL A 33 -4.02 -17.31 8.77
C VAL A 33 -2.69 -17.75 9.37
N ILE A 34 -2.29 -17.19 10.51
CA ILE A 34 -1.05 -17.60 11.20
C ILE A 34 -1.11 -19.08 11.57
N ALA A 35 -2.22 -19.53 12.18
CA ALA A 35 -2.39 -20.93 12.58
C ALA A 35 -2.36 -21.89 11.38
N LEU A 36 -2.96 -21.52 10.25
CA LEU A 36 -2.90 -22.31 9.02
C LEU A 36 -1.48 -22.39 8.47
N LEU A 37 -0.76 -21.27 8.44
CA LEU A 37 0.63 -21.22 7.98
C LEU A 37 1.53 -22.07 8.86
N THR A 38 1.42 -21.97 10.18
CA THR A 38 2.25 -22.77 11.11
C THR A 38 1.90 -24.25 11.11
N ASN A 39 0.67 -24.63 10.73
CA ASN A 39 0.28 -26.05 10.62
C ASN A 39 0.65 -26.68 9.26
N LYS A 40 0.79 -25.86 8.21
CA LYS A 40 1.05 -26.33 6.84
C LYS A 40 2.50 -26.19 6.40
N VAL A 41 3.27 -25.32 7.07
CA VAL A 41 4.67 -25.05 6.77
C VAL A 41 5.50 -25.57 7.94
N ASP A 42 6.46 -26.44 7.66
CA ASP A 42 7.47 -26.82 8.65
C ASP A 42 8.44 -25.66 8.79
N ILE A 43 8.18 -24.78 9.77
CA ILE A 43 8.97 -23.56 9.96
C ILE A 43 10.20 -23.93 10.79
N GLY A 44 11.27 -24.33 10.10
CA GLY A 44 12.61 -24.42 10.67
C GLY A 44 13.10 -23.04 11.10
N PHE A 45 12.73 -22.60 12.31
CA PHE A 45 13.14 -21.29 12.85
C PHE A 45 14.66 -21.15 12.91
N SER A 46 15.38 -22.24 13.21
CA SER A 46 16.84 -22.29 13.20
C SER A 46 17.41 -22.02 11.81
N ASP A 47 16.92 -22.74 10.80
CA ASP A 47 17.38 -22.61 9.42
C ASP A 47 17.07 -21.22 8.86
N THR A 48 15.89 -20.69 9.17
CA THR A 48 15.50 -19.32 8.80
C THR A 48 16.45 -18.27 9.41
N TRP A 49 16.83 -18.46 10.67
CA TRP A 49 17.76 -17.57 11.37
C TRP A 49 19.18 -17.64 10.79
N GLU A 50 19.66 -18.84 10.50
CA GLU A 50 20.94 -19.06 9.83
C GLU A 50 20.96 -18.39 8.45
N HIS A 51 19.89 -18.55 7.66
CA HIS A 51 19.76 -17.84 6.38
C HIS A 51 19.80 -16.32 6.57
N ILE A 52 19.09 -15.75 7.54
CA ILE A 52 19.09 -14.29 7.77
C ILE A 52 20.50 -13.78 8.13
N THR A 53 21.23 -14.51 8.97
CA THR A 53 22.56 -14.10 9.46
C THR A 53 23.67 -14.29 8.44
N THR A 54 23.49 -15.18 7.47
CA THR A 54 24.47 -15.46 6.40
C THR A 54 24.23 -14.67 5.12
N LEU A 55 23.12 -13.94 5.02
CA LEU A 55 22.80 -13.14 3.84
C LEU A 55 23.82 -12.01 3.64
N ASN A 56 24.22 -11.83 2.39
CA ASN A 56 25.08 -10.73 1.99
C ASN A 56 24.37 -9.38 2.21
N PRO A 57 24.90 -8.47 3.06
CA PRO A 57 24.30 -7.16 3.32
C PRO A 57 24.09 -6.31 2.06
N TRP A 58 24.84 -6.55 0.98
CA TRP A 58 24.67 -5.83 -0.27
C TRP A 58 23.32 -6.00 -0.92
N TRP A 59 22.70 -7.17 -0.81
CA TRP A 59 21.35 -7.36 -1.34
C TRP A 59 20.32 -6.51 -0.60
N TYR A 60 20.50 -6.31 0.71
CA TYR A 60 19.65 -5.43 1.50
C TYR A 60 19.83 -3.96 1.13
N VAL A 61 21.06 -3.50 0.94
CA VAL A 61 21.31 -2.13 0.50
C VAL A 61 20.73 -1.91 -0.90
N LEU A 62 20.93 -2.85 -1.83
CA LEU A 62 20.37 -2.76 -3.17
C LEU A 62 18.83 -2.72 -3.13
N ALA A 63 18.20 -3.58 -2.33
CA ALA A 63 16.76 -3.57 -2.12
C ALA A 63 16.28 -2.24 -1.53
N PHE A 64 16.99 -1.71 -0.53
CA PHE A 64 16.69 -0.43 0.09
C PHE A 64 16.77 0.72 -0.93
N VAL A 65 17.89 0.82 -1.66
CA VAL A 65 18.08 1.86 -2.68
C VAL A 65 17.04 1.74 -3.79
N SER A 66 16.77 0.52 -4.27
CA SER A 66 15.73 0.26 -5.28
C SER A 66 14.35 0.70 -4.79
N HIS A 67 14.01 0.37 -3.55
CA HIS A 67 12.75 0.75 -2.92
C HIS A 67 12.60 2.28 -2.84
N TYR A 68 13.61 2.99 -2.33
CA TYR A 68 13.51 4.44 -2.16
C TYR A 68 13.55 5.22 -3.47
N THR A 69 14.29 4.72 -4.46
CA THR A 69 14.29 5.26 -5.83
C THR A 69 12.88 5.27 -6.43
N THR A 70 12.05 4.28 -6.09
CA THR A 70 10.65 4.21 -6.55
C THR A 70 9.83 5.44 -6.15
N PHE A 71 10.12 6.08 -5.02
CA PHE A 71 9.40 7.30 -4.60
C PHE A 71 9.71 8.50 -5.50
N VAL A 72 10.90 8.55 -6.11
CA VAL A 72 11.26 9.59 -7.08
C VAL A 72 10.40 9.43 -8.34
N PHE A 73 10.30 8.22 -8.88
CA PHE A 73 9.46 7.93 -10.05
C PHE A 73 7.97 8.15 -9.77
N ARG A 74 7.48 7.67 -8.62
CA ARG A 74 6.10 7.91 -8.18
C ARG A 74 5.81 9.40 -8.00
N GLY A 75 6.75 10.15 -7.43
CA GLY A 75 6.68 11.61 -7.29
C GLY A 75 6.62 12.31 -8.64
N ALA A 76 7.45 11.89 -9.60
CA ALA A 76 7.46 12.46 -10.94
C ALA A 76 6.15 12.20 -11.70
N ARG A 77 5.62 10.98 -11.60
CA ARG A 77 4.34 10.60 -12.19
C ARG A 77 3.18 11.41 -11.60
N TRP A 78 3.09 11.47 -10.27
CA TRP A 78 2.00 12.22 -9.64
C TRP A 78 2.10 13.72 -9.90
N ARG A 79 3.32 14.28 -9.96
CA ARG A 79 3.56 15.66 -10.42
C ARG A 79 3.00 15.90 -11.82
N ALA A 80 3.19 14.96 -12.75
CA ALA A 80 2.63 15.08 -14.11
C ALA A 80 1.10 15.09 -14.10
N LEU A 81 0.45 14.30 -13.24
CA LEU A 81 -1.00 14.31 -13.06
C LEU A 81 -1.50 15.64 -12.51
N ILE A 82 -0.82 16.20 -11.50
CA ILE A 82 -1.13 17.53 -10.96
C ILE A 82 -0.95 18.60 -12.04
N ALA A 83 0.16 18.56 -12.78
CA ALA A 83 0.42 19.52 -13.86
C ALA A 83 -0.69 19.50 -14.92
N ASN A 84 -1.16 18.30 -15.29
CA ASN A 84 -2.26 18.14 -16.22
C ASN A 84 -3.60 18.66 -15.66
N ALA A 85 -3.88 18.40 -14.38
CA ALA A 85 -5.09 18.90 -13.71
C ALA A 85 -5.09 20.44 -13.55
N HIS A 86 -3.92 21.07 -13.53
CA HIS A 86 -3.76 22.52 -13.36
C HIS A 86 -3.69 23.30 -14.68
N ARG A 87 -3.70 22.64 -15.84
CA ARG A 87 -3.58 23.28 -17.17
C ARG A 87 -4.56 24.43 -17.42
N HIS A 88 -5.72 24.43 -16.77
CA HIS A 88 -6.79 25.41 -16.99
C HIS A 88 -7.11 26.27 -15.75
N GLY A 89 -6.17 26.44 -14.81
CA GLY A 89 -6.38 27.35 -13.67
C GLY A 89 -5.76 26.88 -12.35
N GLY A 90 -4.47 26.54 -12.36
CA GLY A 90 -3.72 26.20 -11.15
C GLY A 90 -2.30 26.77 -11.17
N GLY A 91 -1.71 26.87 -9.97
CA GLY A 91 -0.30 27.24 -9.81
C GLY A 91 0.67 26.18 -10.35
N PRO A 92 1.98 26.51 -10.43
CA PRO A 92 2.99 25.60 -10.96
C PRO A 92 3.00 24.27 -10.18
N PRO A 93 3.24 23.13 -10.86
CA PRO A 93 3.29 21.84 -10.19
C PRO A 93 4.48 21.79 -9.21
N PRO A 94 4.35 21.05 -8.10
CA PRO A 94 5.41 20.97 -7.09
C PRO A 94 6.68 20.30 -7.66
N SER A 95 7.78 20.39 -6.92
CA SER A 95 9.00 19.63 -7.27
C SER A 95 8.77 18.13 -7.11
N VAL A 96 9.50 17.32 -7.88
CA VAL A 96 9.45 15.85 -7.79
C VAL A 96 9.83 15.38 -6.38
N ALA A 97 10.82 16.02 -5.76
CA ALA A 97 11.24 15.71 -4.40
C ALA A 97 10.15 16.02 -3.37
N TYR A 98 9.42 17.12 -3.51
CA TYR A 98 8.25 17.40 -2.66
C TYR A 98 7.17 16.33 -2.85
N ALA A 99 6.78 16.05 -4.10
CA ALA A 99 5.76 15.05 -4.42
C ALA A 99 6.12 13.66 -3.86
N GLY A 100 7.39 13.25 -4.00
CA GLY A 100 7.91 12.00 -3.44
C GLY A 100 7.85 11.95 -1.91
N ARG A 101 8.21 13.06 -1.23
CA ARG A 101 8.11 13.16 0.24
C ARG A 101 6.67 13.02 0.75
N VAL A 102 5.71 13.70 0.10
CA VAL A 102 4.29 13.59 0.48
C VAL A 102 3.78 12.15 0.28
N ILE A 103 4.20 11.47 -0.79
CA ILE A 103 3.86 10.06 -1.01
C ILE A 103 4.48 9.16 0.08
N LEU A 104 5.72 9.41 0.45
CA LEU A 104 6.39 8.66 1.52
C LEU A 104 5.68 8.86 2.88
N MET A 105 5.28 10.08 3.20
CA MET A 105 4.45 10.36 4.38
C MET A 105 3.10 9.65 4.32
N GLY A 106 2.44 9.63 3.15
CA GLY A 106 1.21 8.85 2.95
C GLY A 106 1.41 7.35 3.18
N TRP A 107 2.54 6.79 2.75
CA TRP A 107 2.91 5.40 3.05
C TRP A 107 3.09 5.17 4.55
N PHE A 108 3.77 6.07 5.24
CA PHE A 108 3.89 6.00 6.70
C PHE A 108 2.52 6.05 7.40
N VAL A 109 1.64 6.96 6.97
CA VAL A 109 0.27 7.07 7.49
C VAL A 109 -0.50 5.76 7.25
N ASN A 110 -0.36 5.13 6.08
CA ASN A 110 -0.98 3.84 5.80
C ASN A 110 -0.50 2.73 6.75
N SER A 111 0.73 2.77 7.24
CA SER A 111 1.24 1.77 8.19
C SER A 111 0.65 1.91 9.60
N VAL A 112 0.21 3.12 9.97
CA VAL A 112 -0.29 3.42 11.32
C VAL A 112 -1.83 3.50 11.36
N THR A 113 -2.47 3.74 10.22
CA THR A 113 -3.92 3.98 10.12
C THR A 113 -4.67 2.83 9.47
N TRP A 114 -5.96 2.70 9.78
CA TRP A 114 -6.87 1.79 9.08
C TRP A 114 -7.42 2.42 7.79
N PHE A 115 -7.91 1.59 6.86
CA PHE A 115 -8.61 2.01 5.62
C PHE A 115 -7.79 2.80 4.57
N ARG A 116 -6.47 2.62 4.51
CA ARG A 116 -5.60 3.29 3.51
C ARG A 116 -5.75 4.83 3.51
N MET A 117 -5.90 5.43 4.71
CA MET A 117 -6.06 6.88 4.86
C MET A 117 -4.87 7.70 4.35
N GLY A 118 -3.72 7.08 4.11
CA GLY A 118 -2.54 7.73 3.54
C GLY A 118 -2.77 8.40 2.18
N ASP A 119 -3.68 7.86 1.36
CA ASP A 119 -4.02 8.49 0.07
C ASP A 119 -4.82 9.78 0.27
N ALA A 120 -5.74 9.80 1.24
CA ALA A 120 -6.45 11.02 1.65
C ALA A 120 -5.51 12.03 2.32
N TYR A 121 -4.57 11.55 3.15
CA TYR A 121 -3.54 12.39 3.75
C TYR A 121 -2.67 13.08 2.70
N ARG A 122 -2.24 12.36 1.65
CA ARG A 122 -1.48 12.96 0.53
C ARG A 122 -2.26 14.08 -0.16
N ALA A 123 -3.55 13.87 -0.42
CA ALA A 123 -4.41 14.89 -1.02
C ALA A 123 -4.59 16.10 -0.09
N TYR A 124 -4.74 15.85 1.22
CA TYR A 124 -4.86 16.88 2.25
C TYR A 124 -3.58 17.71 2.38
N ALA A 125 -2.42 17.08 2.56
CA ALA A 125 -1.14 17.76 2.72
C ALA A 125 -0.81 18.64 1.51
N TYR A 126 -1.10 18.16 0.29
CA TYR A 126 -0.89 18.98 -0.89
C TYR A 126 -1.88 20.16 -1.00
N ALA A 127 -3.14 19.92 -0.64
CA ALA A 127 -4.17 20.96 -0.60
C ALA A 127 -3.83 22.06 0.39
N SER A 128 -3.38 21.70 1.60
CA SER A 128 -2.97 22.65 2.64
C SER A 128 -1.74 23.45 2.23
N ASP A 129 -0.72 22.81 1.67
CA ASP A 129 0.56 23.46 1.35
C ASP A 129 0.45 24.39 0.14
N THR A 130 -0.48 24.13 -0.77
CA THR A 130 -0.62 24.86 -2.05
C THR A 130 -1.87 25.75 -2.08
N ASN A 131 -2.66 25.82 -0.99
CA ASN A 131 -3.97 26.47 -0.94
C ASN A 131 -4.91 26.04 -2.09
N THR A 132 -4.83 24.77 -2.50
CA THR A 132 -5.71 24.19 -3.53
C THR A 132 -6.88 23.47 -2.87
N SER A 133 -7.99 23.32 -3.59
CA SER A 133 -9.14 22.59 -3.05
C SER A 133 -8.79 21.12 -2.83
N PHE A 134 -9.11 20.57 -1.65
CA PHE A 134 -8.93 19.16 -1.33
C PHE A 134 -9.54 18.22 -2.38
N SER A 135 -10.73 18.54 -2.88
CA SER A 135 -11.40 17.74 -3.92
C SER A 135 -10.58 17.62 -5.21
N ARG A 136 -9.98 18.72 -5.68
CA ARG A 136 -9.08 18.72 -6.86
C ARG A 136 -7.84 17.86 -6.60
N SER A 137 -7.20 18.02 -5.45
CA SER A 137 -6.03 17.22 -5.05
C SER A 137 -6.39 15.73 -4.95
N MET A 138 -7.53 15.40 -4.35
CA MET A 138 -8.04 14.03 -4.25
C MET A 138 -8.35 13.43 -5.62
N GLY A 139 -8.86 14.22 -6.58
CA GLY A 139 -9.06 13.79 -7.96
C GLY A 139 -7.76 13.33 -8.62
N THR A 140 -6.63 14.02 -8.39
CA THR A 140 -5.33 13.58 -8.92
C THR A 140 -4.85 12.28 -8.29
N VAL A 141 -5.14 12.08 -6.99
CA VAL A 141 -4.84 10.83 -6.27
C VAL A 141 -5.68 9.67 -6.80
N MET A 142 -6.96 9.90 -7.08
CA MET A 142 -7.83 8.88 -7.66
C MET A 142 -7.42 8.53 -9.09
N ALA A 143 -7.10 9.52 -9.92
CA ALA A 143 -6.58 9.29 -11.27
C ALA A 143 -5.29 8.46 -11.25
N ASP A 144 -4.40 8.75 -10.30
CA ASP A 144 -3.17 8.00 -10.07
C ASP A 144 -3.44 6.51 -9.77
N ARG A 145 -4.44 6.22 -8.92
CA ARG A 145 -4.88 4.84 -8.60
C ARG A 145 -5.56 4.17 -9.78
N PHE A 146 -6.40 4.88 -10.54
CA PHE A 146 -7.08 4.32 -11.71
C PHE A 146 -6.07 3.89 -12.77
N ILE A 147 -5.06 4.73 -13.05
CA ILE A 147 -3.97 4.36 -13.95
C ILE A 147 -3.22 3.13 -13.42
N ASP A 148 -2.94 3.06 -12.12
CA ASP A 148 -2.26 1.90 -11.54
C ASP A 148 -3.08 0.61 -11.74
N LEU A 149 -4.41 0.68 -11.57
CA LEU A 149 -5.32 -0.45 -11.80
C LEU A 149 -5.32 -0.91 -13.27
N VAL A 150 -5.42 0.05 -14.21
CA VAL A 150 -5.39 -0.25 -15.65
C VAL A 150 -4.05 -0.87 -16.05
N VAL A 151 -2.92 -0.30 -15.59
CA VAL A 151 -1.59 -0.82 -15.91
C VAL A 151 -1.42 -2.23 -15.36
N VAL A 152 -1.82 -2.48 -14.12
CA VAL A 152 -1.74 -3.83 -13.53
C VAL A 152 -2.63 -4.81 -14.30
N ALA A 153 -3.86 -4.43 -14.67
CA ALA A 153 -4.75 -5.28 -15.46
C ALA A 153 -4.15 -5.63 -16.83
N VAL A 154 -3.56 -4.66 -17.52
CA VAL A 154 -2.86 -4.87 -18.81
C VAL A 154 -1.66 -5.80 -18.63
N LEU A 155 -0.81 -5.57 -17.62
CA LEU A 155 0.36 -6.41 -17.37
C LEU A 155 -0.02 -7.86 -17.03
N ILE A 156 -1.07 -8.06 -16.23
CA ILE A 156 -1.60 -9.39 -15.93
C ILE A 156 -2.10 -10.06 -17.22
N THR A 157 -2.86 -9.33 -18.04
CA THR A 157 -3.40 -9.86 -19.30
C THR A 157 -2.27 -10.29 -20.24
N ILE A 158 -1.24 -9.46 -20.39
CA ILE A 158 -0.05 -9.78 -21.20
C ILE A 158 0.68 -11.00 -20.63
N GLY A 159 0.90 -11.05 -19.32
CA GLY A 159 1.57 -12.17 -18.66
C GLY A 159 0.84 -13.50 -18.83
N VAL A 160 -0.48 -13.50 -18.61
CA VAL A 160 -1.34 -14.68 -18.83
C VAL A 160 -1.35 -15.08 -20.30
N GLY A 161 -1.47 -14.12 -21.22
CA GLY A 161 -1.42 -14.39 -22.66
C GLY A 161 -0.10 -15.02 -23.10
N ALA A 162 1.03 -14.52 -22.60
CA ALA A 162 2.35 -15.06 -22.89
C ALA A 162 2.51 -16.50 -22.38
N LEU A 163 2.04 -16.79 -21.16
CA LEU A 163 2.06 -18.14 -20.60
C LEU A 163 1.14 -19.10 -21.35
N PHE A 164 -0.01 -18.62 -21.83
CA PHE A 164 -0.94 -19.41 -22.64
C PHE A 164 -0.34 -19.77 -24.00
N ILE A 165 0.22 -18.79 -24.71
CA ILE A 165 0.91 -19.04 -26.00
C ILE A 165 2.10 -19.99 -25.81
N GLY A 166 2.82 -19.87 -24.68
CA GLY A 166 3.91 -20.78 -24.31
C GLY A 166 3.48 -22.17 -23.86
N GLY A 167 2.18 -22.48 -23.84
CA GLY A 167 1.63 -23.80 -23.49
C GLY A 167 1.79 -24.20 -22.03
N GLN A 168 2.13 -23.26 -21.13
CA GLN A 168 2.40 -23.56 -19.72
C GLN A 168 1.14 -23.52 -18.85
N ILE A 169 0.02 -22.96 -19.35
CA ILE A 169 -1.25 -22.86 -18.62
C ILE A 169 -2.45 -23.11 -19.54
N VAL A 170 -3.49 -23.74 -19.00
CA VAL A 170 -4.86 -23.69 -19.56
C VAL A 170 -5.62 -22.66 -18.72
N PRO A 171 -5.78 -21.41 -19.18
CA PRO A 171 -6.35 -20.35 -18.37
C PRO A 171 -7.82 -20.67 -18.04
N PRO A 172 -8.27 -20.40 -16.80
CA PRO A 172 -9.68 -20.44 -16.46
C PRO A 172 -10.47 -19.54 -17.43
N VAL A 173 -11.55 -20.07 -18.02
CA VAL A 173 -12.36 -19.43 -19.09
C VAL A 173 -12.76 -17.99 -18.76
N PHE A 174 -12.92 -17.65 -17.47
CA PHE A 174 -13.22 -16.30 -17.00
C PHE A 174 -12.15 -15.25 -17.37
N LEU A 175 -10.85 -15.60 -17.35
CA LEU A 175 -9.78 -14.67 -17.72
C LEU A 175 -9.75 -14.37 -19.23
N VAL A 176 -10.15 -15.34 -20.05
CA VAL A 176 -10.27 -15.14 -21.50
C VAL A 176 -11.45 -14.22 -21.81
N GLY A 177 -12.57 -14.37 -21.09
CA GLY A 177 -13.75 -13.50 -21.24
C GLY A 177 -13.49 -12.03 -20.89
N VAL A 178 -12.71 -11.76 -19.84
CA VAL A 178 -12.34 -10.38 -19.43
C VAL A 178 -11.30 -9.75 -20.36
N ALA A 179 -10.47 -10.53 -21.03
CA ALA A 179 -9.47 -10.01 -21.97
C ALA A 179 -10.07 -9.63 -23.34
N VAL A 180 -11.21 -10.23 -23.71
CA VAL A 180 -11.87 -10.05 -25.02
C VAL A 180 -13.07 -9.10 -24.96
N GLY A 181 -13.69 -8.92 -23.78
CA GLY A 181 -14.78 -7.97 -23.55
C GLY A 181 -14.28 -6.62 -23.05
#